data_AF-A0A8T6L4N5-F1
#
_entry.id   AF-A0A8T6L4N5-F1
#
_cell.length_a   1.000
_cell.length_b   1.000
_cell.length_c   1.000
_cell.angle_alpha   90.00
_cell.angle_beta   90.00
_cell.angle_gamma   90.00
#
_symmetry.space_group_name_H-M   'P 1'
#
loop_
_entity.id
_entity.type
_entity.pdbx_description
1 polymer ?
#
loop_
_entity_poly.entity_id
_entity_poly.type
_entity_poly.pdbx_seq_one_letter_code
_entity_poly.pdbx_strand_id
1 'polypeptide(L)'
;MYKLSATDAGFLYAETPLSPMHVASVQVLALPDGVTEDEFIATLRPYIAGRSHMVPYISNRLQDTPFDLDHPLWVRDPDFDISR
;
A
#
# COMPACT_ATOMS: atom_id res chain seq x y z
N MET A 1 -3.24 -4.62 15.99
CA MET A 1 -1.88 -4.92 15.50
C MET A 1 -1.84 -6.40 15.16
N TYR A 2 -1.22 -6.78 14.05
CA TYR A 2 -1.06 -8.18 13.67
C TYR A 2 0.37 -8.41 13.20
N LYS A 3 0.96 -9.53 13.62
CA LYS A 3 2.33 -9.89 13.30
C LYS A 3 2.47 -10.28 11.83
N LEU A 4 3.61 -9.96 11.21
CA LEU A 4 3.92 -10.47 9.88
C LEU A 4 3.98 -11.99 9.88
N SER A 5 3.46 -12.60 8.82
CA SER A 5 3.70 -14.01 8.57
C SER A 5 5.19 -14.22 8.27
N ALA A 6 5.68 -15.46 8.44
CA ALA A 6 7.07 -15.79 8.09
C ALA A 6 7.39 -15.50 6.61
N THR A 7 6.41 -15.69 5.72
CA THR A 7 6.56 -15.40 4.29
C THR A 7 6.66 -13.90 4.02
N ASP A 8 5.80 -13.09 4.63
CA ASP A 8 5.84 -11.63 4.46
C ASP A 8 7.12 -11.04 5.04
N ALA A 9 7.54 -11.53 6.21
CA ALA A 9 8.83 -11.15 6.81
C ALA A 9 10.01 -11.56 5.93
N GLY A 10 9.91 -12.71 5.25
CA GLY A 10 10.89 -13.16 4.27
C GLY A 10 11.12 -12.17 3.13
N PHE A 11 10.07 -11.56 2.59
CA PHE A 11 10.20 -10.48 1.60
C PHE A 11 10.92 -9.26 2.18
N LEU A 12 10.54 -8.81 3.38
CA LEU A 12 11.19 -7.67 4.02
C LEU A 12 12.70 -7.91 4.23
N TYR A 13 13.10 -9.11 4.65
CA TYR A 13 14.50 -9.43 4.93
C TYR A 13 15.34 -9.69 3.66
N ALA A 14 14.71 -10.12 2.57
CA ALA A 14 15.38 -10.36 1.30
C ALA A 14 15.59 -9.08 0.46
N GLU A 15 14.91 -7.98 0.81
CA GLU A 15 14.99 -6.73 0.07
C GLU A 15 16.39 -6.12 0.10
N THR A 16 16.85 -5.65 -1.06
CA THR A 16 18.10 -4.88 -1.20
C THR A 16 17.89 -3.72 -2.16
N PRO A 17 18.79 -2.71 -2.19
CA PRO A 17 18.70 -1.62 -3.17
C PRO A 17 18.67 -2.07 -4.64
N LEU A 18 19.23 -3.25 -4.94
CA LEU A 18 19.25 -3.83 -6.29
C LEU A 18 18.11 -4.83 -6.55
N SER A 19 17.41 -5.25 -5.50
CA SER A 19 16.29 -6.18 -5.58
C SER A 19 15.19 -5.74 -4.60
N PRO A 20 14.40 -4.73 -4.97
CA PRO A 20 13.22 -4.34 -4.22
C PRO A 20 12.19 -5.46 -4.20
N MET A 21 11.45 -5.59 -3.10
CA MET A 21 10.47 -6.67 -2.90
C MET A 21 9.01 -6.21 -3.07
N HIS A 22 8.81 -5.02 -3.64
CA HIS A 22 7.48 -4.54 -4.01
C HIS A 22 7.01 -5.10 -5.35
N VAL A 23 5.69 -5.27 -5.48
CA VAL A 23 5.05 -5.63 -6.75
C VAL A 23 4.37 -4.38 -7.31
N ALA A 24 4.42 -4.22 -8.62
CA ALA A 24 3.69 -3.18 -9.34
C ALA A 24 2.90 -3.79 -10.49
N SER A 25 1.81 -3.14 -10.88
CA SER A 25 1.04 -3.49 -12.07
C SER A 25 0.74 -2.23 -12.86
N VAL A 26 0.70 -2.36 -14.19
CA VAL A 26 0.29 -1.31 -15.11
C VAL A 26 -1.03 -1.74 -15.75
N GLN A 27 -2.04 -0.89 -15.65
CA GLN A 27 -3.36 -1.12 -16.21
C GLN A 27 -3.63 -0.10 -17.31
N VAL A 28 -4.06 -0.57 -18.48
CA VAL A 28 -4.48 0.28 -19.60
C VAL A 28 -6.00 0.27 -19.64
N LEU A 29 -6.59 1.45 -19.54
CA LEU A 29 -8.04 1.64 -19.44
C LEU A 29 -8.53 2.46 -20.64
N ALA A 30 -9.71 2.13 -21.16
CA ALA A 30 -10.40 2.98 -22.11
C ALA A 30 -11.19 4.05 -21.36
N LEU A 31 -11.15 5.30 -21.84
CA LEU A 31 -11.95 6.38 -21.28
C LEU A 31 -13.42 6.23 -21.68
N PRO A 32 -14.37 6.58 -20.80
CA PRO A 32 -15.77 6.72 -21.18
C PRO A 32 -15.94 7.79 -22.27
N ASP A 33 -16.96 7.64 -23.11
CA ASP A 33 -17.24 8.59 -24.19
C ASP A 33 -17.42 10.02 -23.66
N GLY A 34 -16.71 10.97 -24.27
CA GLY A 34 -16.79 12.40 -23.93
C GLY A 34 -16.06 12.81 -22.65
N VAL A 35 -15.33 11.90 -21.99
CA VAL A 35 -14.55 12.20 -20.78
C VAL A 35 -13.08 12.41 -21.15
N THR A 36 -12.50 13.50 -20.66
CA THR A 36 -11.06 13.77 -20.79
C THR A 36 -10.25 12.98 -19.76
N GLU A 37 -8.95 12.80 -20.02
CA GLU A 37 -8.04 12.13 -19.09
C GLU A 37 -8.00 12.84 -17.73
N ASP A 38 -7.94 14.18 -17.72
CA ASP A 38 -7.92 14.98 -16.50
C ASP A 38 -9.19 14.79 -15.66
N GLU A 39 -10.37 14.76 -16.30
CA GLU A 39 -11.64 14.48 -15.61
C GLU A 39 -11.69 13.06 -15.06
N PHE A 40 -11.19 12.08 -15.81
CA PHE A 40 -11.10 10.70 -15.35
C PHE A 40 -10.19 10.57 -14.13
N ILE A 41 -9.00 11.16 -14.16
CA ILE A 41 -8.05 11.14 -13.03
C ILE A 41 -8.64 11.87 -11.81
N ALA A 42 -9.28 13.02 -12.03
CA ALA A 42 -9.92 13.82 -10.98
C ALA A 42 -11.05 13.05 -10.27
N THR A 43 -11.75 12.15 -10.96
CA THR A 43 -12.79 11.30 -10.38
C THR A 43 -12.24 10.00 -9.77
N LEU A 44 -11.18 9.43 -10.34
CA LEU A 44 -10.59 8.18 -9.86
C LEU A 44 -9.96 8.31 -8.48
N ARG A 45 -9.26 9.42 -8.19
CA ARG A 45 -8.60 9.66 -6.90
C ARG A 45 -9.58 9.61 -5.71
N PRO A 46 -10.67 10.42 -5.66
CA PRO A 46 -11.64 10.35 -4.57
C PRO A 46 -12.39 9.01 -4.54
N TYR A 47 -12.58 8.35 -5.70
CA TYR A 47 -13.20 7.02 -5.77
C TYR A 47 -12.38 5.95 -5.03
N ILE A 48 -11.05 5.95 -5.20
CA ILE A 48 -10.13 5.05 -4.48
C ILE A 48 -10.09 5.43 -3.00
N ALA A 49 -9.94 6.73 -2.69
CA ALA A 49 -9.88 7.22 -1.31
C ALA A 49 -11.10 6.80 -0.49
N GLY A 50 -12.31 6.92 -1.05
CA GLY A 50 -13.55 6.49 -0.42
C GLY A 50 -13.63 4.99 -0.12
N ARG A 51 -12.80 4.15 -0.76
CA ARG A 51 -12.74 2.69 -0.58
C ARG A 51 -11.54 2.22 0.22
N SER A 52 -10.64 3.12 0.64
CA SER A 52 -9.46 2.78 1.43
C SER A 52 -9.78 1.92 2.67
N HIS A 53 -10.93 2.18 3.31
CA HIS A 53 -11.41 1.40 4.46
C HIS A 53 -11.67 -0.09 4.16
N MET A 54 -11.91 -0.46 2.89
CA MET A 54 -12.08 -1.84 2.44
C MET A 54 -10.76 -2.59 2.28
N VAL A 55 -9.63 -1.88 2.32
CA VAL A 55 -8.29 -2.42 2.10
C VAL A 55 -7.44 -2.08 3.33
N PRO A 56 -7.59 -2.81 4.45
CA PRO A 56 -7.04 -2.38 5.73
C PRO A 56 -5.52 -2.17 5.73
N TYR A 57 -4.78 -2.90 4.90
CA TYR A 57 -3.32 -2.78 4.84
C TYR A 57 -2.84 -1.48 4.16
N ILE A 58 -3.69 -0.75 3.43
CA ILE A 58 -3.28 0.49 2.75
C ILE A 58 -2.88 1.60 3.74
N SER A 59 -3.47 1.60 4.93
CA SER A 59 -3.22 2.57 6.01
C SER A 59 -2.42 1.99 7.17
N ASN A 60 -1.65 0.95 6.88
CA ASN A 60 -0.77 0.33 7.86
C ASN A 60 0.69 0.61 7.55
N ARG A 61 1.50 0.61 8.60
CA ARG A 61 2.96 0.65 8.53
C ARG A 61 3.56 -0.49 9.32
N LEU A 62 4.82 -0.79 9.02
CA LEU A 62 5.63 -1.70 9.82
C LEU A 62 6.11 -1.01 11.09
N GLN A 63 6.14 -1.77 12.17
CA GLN A 63 6.74 -1.39 13.43
C GLN A 63 7.59 -2.54 13.96
N ASP A 64 8.86 -2.25 14.22
CA ASP A 64 9.80 -3.23 14.76
C ASP A 64 9.43 -3.64 16.18
N THR A 65 9.86 -4.85 16.54
CA THR A 65 9.71 -5.35 17.91
C THR A 65 10.91 -4.91 18.76
N PRO A 66 10.74 -4.75 20.09
CA PRO A 66 11.87 -4.41 20.96
C PRO A 66 13.02 -5.41 20.79
N PHE A 67 14.21 -4.90 20.49
CA PHE A 67 15.42 -5.70 20.28
C PHE A 67 15.33 -6.74 19.16
N ASP A 68 14.43 -6.56 18.18
CA ASP A 68 14.25 -7.46 17.03
C ASP A 68 13.98 -8.93 17.43
N LEU A 69 13.31 -9.14 18.56
CA LEU A 69 13.06 -10.48 19.13
C LEU A 69 12.06 -11.32 18.33
N ASP A 70 11.26 -10.70 17.46
CA ASP A 70 10.28 -11.36 16.60
C ASP A 70 10.04 -10.53 15.32
N HIS A 71 9.28 -11.07 14.37
CA HIS A 71 8.93 -10.36 13.14
C HIS A 71 8.21 -9.03 13.42
N PRO A 72 8.40 -8.01 12.59
CA PRO A 72 7.69 -6.74 12.70
C PRO A 72 6.17 -6.90 12.73
N LEU A 73 5.50 -5.87 13.24
CA LEU A 73 4.06 -5.80 13.37
C LEU A 73 3.48 -4.83 12.35
N TRP A 74 2.32 -5.18 11.80
CA TRP A 74 1.45 -4.22 11.15
C TRP A 74 0.70 -3.40 12.20
N VAL A 75 0.90 -2.09 12.14
CA VAL A 75 0.20 -1.09 12.98
C VAL A 75 -0.52 -0.09 12.09
N ARG A 76 -1.60 0.51 12.60
CA ARG A 76 -2.23 1.64 11.90
C ARG A 76 -1.26 2.79 11.84
N ASP A 77 -1.14 3.41 10.68
CA ASP A 77 -0.39 4.63 10.53
C ASP A 77 -1.29 5.83 10.90
N PRO A 78 -1.00 6.54 12.02
CA PRO A 78 -1.79 7.71 12.43
C PRO A 78 -1.67 8.88 11.45
N ASP A 79 -0.59 8.91 10.67
CA ASP A 79 -0.28 9.98 9.72
C ASP A 79 -0.64 9.58 8.28
N PHE A 80 -1.45 8.54 8.10
CA PHE A 80 -1.85 8.07 6.78
C PHE A 80 -2.66 9.12 6.03
N ASP A 81 -2.14 9.54 4.88
CA ASP A 81 -2.80 10.43 3.94
C ASP A 81 -2.66 9.85 2.53
N ILE A 82 -3.79 9.48 1.91
CA ILE A 82 -3.83 8.93 0.56
C ILE A 82 -3.51 9.96 -0.53
N SER A 83 -3.45 11.25 -0.16
CA SER A 83 -3.15 12.35 -1.08
C SER A 83 -1.69 12.80 -1.07
N ARG A 84 -0.89 12.36 -0.09
CA ARG A 84 0.56 12.63 0.02
C ARG A 84 1.38 11.75 -0.93
#